data_AF-A0A6P0JVP2-F1
#
_entry.id   AF-A0A6P0JVP2-F1
#
_cell.length_a   1.000
_cell.length_b   1.000
_cell.length_c   1.000
_cell.angle_alpha   90.00
_cell.angle_beta   90.00
_cell.angle_gamma   90.00
#
_symmetry.space_group_name_H-M   'P 1'
#
loop_
_entity.id
_entity.type
_entity.pdbx_description
1 polymer ?
#
loop_
_entity_poly.entity_id
_entity_poly.type
_entity_poly.pdbx_seq_one_letter_code
_entity_poly.pdbx_strand_id
1 'polypeptide(L)'
;MGLNHLPSQSHALYHQDFNLWLERTIFLLKEGKVLEVDYTNLIAELESMGRSEKNALKSNLRILLMHLLKYQFQSAKQTNSWLYTISEHRQRITDALETSPSLKNFLGEVLENCYQGGKR
;
A
#
# COMPACT_ATOMS: atom_id res chain seq x y z
N MET A 1 1.00 -30.07 21.43
CA MET A 1 2.03 -29.39 22.23
C MET A 1 2.17 -27.97 21.68
N GLY A 2 1.62 -26.98 22.38
CA GLY A 2 1.68 -25.59 21.95
C GLY A 2 3.07 -25.02 22.24
N LEU A 3 3.74 -24.53 21.20
CA LEU A 3 4.97 -23.77 21.36
C LEU A 3 4.60 -22.39 21.91
N ASN A 4 4.68 -22.25 23.23
CA ASN A 4 4.73 -20.95 23.88
C ASN A 4 6.05 -20.28 23.49
N HIS A 5 6.05 -19.52 22.39
CA HIS A 5 7.17 -18.64 22.08
C HIS A 5 7.13 -17.47 23.06
N LEU A 6 7.97 -17.56 24.10
CA LEU A 6 8.46 -16.37 24.81
C LEU A 6 8.94 -15.38 23.75
N PRO A 7 8.67 -14.07 23.88
CA PRO A 7 9.12 -13.09 22.90
C PRO A 7 10.64 -13.21 22.77
N SER A 8 11.09 -13.56 21.57
CA SER A 8 12.50 -13.58 21.26
C SER A 8 13.06 -12.17 21.47
N GLN A 9 14.36 -12.05 21.73
CA GLN A 9 15.01 -10.74 21.84
C GLN A 9 14.71 -9.85 20.62
N SER A 10 14.55 -10.46 19.44
CA SER A 10 14.14 -9.81 18.20
C SER A 10 12.73 -9.21 18.27
N HIS A 11 11.77 -9.87 18.93
CA HIS A 11 10.40 -9.36 19.07
C HIS A 11 10.31 -8.11 19.97
N ALA A 12 11.13 -8.04 21.02
CA ALA A 12 11.22 -6.83 21.84
C ALA A 12 11.85 -5.66 21.06
N LEU A 13 12.86 -5.97 20.23
CA LEU A 13 13.55 -5.00 19.39
C LEU A 13 12.63 -4.36 18.36
N TYR A 14 11.71 -5.13 17.75
CA TYR A 14 10.71 -4.61 16.79
C TYR A 14 9.92 -3.41 17.34
N HIS A 15 9.49 -3.47 18.60
CA HIS A 15 8.70 -2.41 19.23
C HIS A 15 9.53 -1.24 19.78
N GLN A 16 10.82 -1.46 20.08
CA GLN A 16 11.69 -0.45 20.71
C GLN A 16 12.50 0.33 19.67
N ASP A 17 13.03 -0.38 18.67
CA ASP A 17 13.82 0.19 17.58
C ASP A 17 13.57 -0.62 16.31
N PHE A 18 12.52 -0.21 15.58
CA PHE A 18 12.11 -0.86 14.35
C PHE A 18 13.23 -0.88 13.30
N ASN A 19 14.02 0.19 13.19
CA ASN A 19 15.10 0.23 12.20
C ASN A 19 16.19 -0.78 12.54
N LEU A 20 16.60 -0.87 13.80
CA LEU A 20 17.58 -1.85 14.23
C LEU A 20 17.06 -3.30 14.08
N TRP A 21 15.76 -3.53 14.34
CA TRP A 21 15.13 -4.81 14.05
C TRP A 21 15.16 -5.15 12.56
N LEU A 22 14.88 -4.19 11.68
CA LEU A 22 14.91 -4.37 10.23
C LEU A 22 16.32 -4.71 9.73
N GLU A 23 17.33 -3.94 10.16
CA GLU A 23 18.74 -4.17 9.84
C GLU A 23 19.20 -5.56 10.30
N ARG A 24 18.85 -5.95 11.54
CA ARG A 24 19.15 -7.27 12.08
C ARG A 24 18.47 -8.38 11.27
N THR A 25 17.20 -8.20 10.93
CA THR A 25 16.43 -9.18 10.15
C THR A 25 17.05 -9.37 8.76
N ILE A 26 17.42 -8.28 8.07
CA ILE A 26 18.11 -8.33 6.79
C ILE A 26 19.47 -9.04 6.91
N PHE A 27 20.24 -8.75 7.96
CA PHE A 27 21.51 -9.41 8.20
C PHE A 27 21.34 -10.93 8.38
N LEU A 28 20.40 -11.36 9.22
CA LEU A 28 20.12 -12.78 9.46
C LEU A 28 19.69 -13.52 8.18
N LEU A 29 18.86 -12.88 7.35
CA LEU A 29 18.43 -13.44 6.07
C LEU A 29 19.61 -13.60 5.10
N LYS A 30 20.51 -12.61 5.01
CA LYS A 30 21.71 -12.67 4.16
C LYS A 30 22.69 -13.76 4.59
N GLU A 31 22.84 -13.96 5.89
CA GLU A 31 23.72 -14.99 6.47
C GLU A 31 23.10 -16.40 6.49
N GLY A 32 21.86 -16.55 6.00
CA GLY A 32 21.15 -17.84 6.02
C GLY A 32 20.75 -18.31 7.42
N LYS A 33 20.80 -17.44 8.43
CA LYS A 33 20.47 -17.73 9.84
C LYS A 33 18.95 -17.69 10.07
N VAL A 34 18.23 -18.49 9.28
CA VAL A 34 16.77 -18.51 9.21
C VAL A 34 16.09 -18.80 10.55
N LEU A 35 16.71 -19.61 11.42
CA LEU A 35 16.14 -19.95 12.73
C LEU A 35 16.14 -18.80 13.73
N GLU A 36 16.94 -17.75 13.50
CA GLU A 36 17.01 -16.56 14.35
C GLU A 36 16.06 -15.44 13.90
N VAL A 37 15.44 -15.59 12.72
CA VAL A 37 14.54 -14.58 12.15
C VAL A 37 13.22 -14.55 12.92
N ASP A 38 12.77 -13.35 13.26
CA ASP A 38 11.44 -13.13 13.81
C ASP A 38 10.39 -13.17 12.69
N TYR A 39 9.96 -14.38 12.33
CA TYR A 39 9.01 -14.60 11.24
C TYR A 39 7.65 -13.97 11.48
N THR A 40 7.19 -13.90 12.73
CA THR A 40 5.88 -13.33 13.07
C THR A 40 5.84 -11.87 12.64
N ASN A 41 6.83 -11.08 13.06
CA ASN A 41 6.90 -9.67 12.71
C ASN A 41 7.27 -9.46 11.23
N LEU A 42 8.15 -10.28 10.66
CA LEU A 42 8.50 -10.18 9.24
C LEU A 42 7.29 -10.43 8.33
N ILE A 43 6.49 -11.47 8.60
CA ILE A 43 5.28 -11.77 7.82
C ILE A 43 4.28 -10.61 7.97
N ALA A 44 4.05 -10.14 9.19
CA ALA A 44 3.12 -9.03 9.44
C ALA A 44 3.52 -7.77 8.65
N GLU A 45 4.82 -7.44 8.59
CA GLU A 45 5.34 -6.32 7.80
C GLU A 45 5.15 -6.52 6.30
N LEU A 46 5.49 -7.69 5.76
CA LEU A 46 5.31 -7.98 4.33
C LEU A 46 3.83 -7.88 3.91
N GLU A 47 2.92 -8.41 4.73
CA GLU A 47 1.50 -8.27 4.46
C GLU A 47 1.03 -6.81 4.59
N SER A 48 1.57 -6.07 5.57
CA SER A 48 1.25 -4.64 5.78
C SER A 48 1.67 -3.79 4.59
N MET A 49 2.86 -4.05 4.04
CA MET A 49 3.36 -3.42 2.82
C MET A 49 2.41 -3.67 1.65
N GLY A 50 2.04 -4.93 1.39
CA GLY A 50 1.10 -5.27 0.31
C GLY A 50 -0.30 -4.65 0.49
N ARG A 51 -0.81 -4.58 1.73
CA ARG A 51 -2.07 -3.87 2.03
C ARG A 51 -1.93 -2.37 1.77
N SER A 52 -0.80 -1.77 2.12
CA SER A 52 -0.55 -0.34 1.94
C SER A 52 -0.49 0.06 0.47
N GLU A 53 0.19 -0.73 -0.38
CA GLU A 53 0.19 -0.51 -1.83
C GLU A 53 -1.22 -0.56 -2.43
N LYS A 54 -2.01 -1.58 -2.07
CA LYS A 54 -3.42 -1.71 -2.49
C LYS A 54 -4.25 -0.50 -2.03
N ASN A 55 -4.10 -0.08 -0.78
CA ASN A 55 -4.83 1.07 -0.25
C ASN A 55 -4.45 2.39 -0.95
N ALA A 56 -3.16 2.60 -1.24
CA ALA A 56 -2.67 3.76 -1.98
C ALA A 56 -3.26 3.79 -3.40
N LEU A 57 -3.23 2.66 -4.12
CA LEU A 57 -3.82 2.54 -5.45
C LEU A 57 -5.33 2.86 -5.43
N LYS A 58 -6.06 2.29 -4.47
CA LYS A 58 -7.50 2.53 -4.29
C LYS A 58 -7.80 3.99 -3.99
N SER A 59 -6.97 4.65 -3.17
CA SER A 59 -7.12 6.07 -2.83
C SER A 59 -6.93 6.96 -4.07
N ASN A 60 -5.85 6.74 -4.83
CA ASN A 60 -5.62 7.47 -6.08
C ASN A 60 -6.77 7.29 -7.07
N LEU A 61 -7.30 6.06 -7.22
CA LEU A 61 -8.44 5.79 -8.10
C LEU A 61 -9.69 6.56 -7.68
N ARG A 62 -10.01 6.59 -6.37
CA ARG A 62 -11.17 7.35 -5.87
C ARG A 62 -11.05 8.84 -6.18
N ILE A 63 -9.89 9.43 -5.93
CA ILE A 63 -9.69 10.87 -6.16
C ILE A 63 -9.77 11.19 -7.66
N LEU A 64 -9.17 10.34 -8.50
CA LEU A 64 -9.25 10.46 -9.96
C LEU A 64 -10.70 10.40 -10.44
N LEU A 65 -11.47 9.38 -10.03
CA LEU A 65 -12.86 9.22 -10.46
C LEU A 65 -13.75 10.35 -9.96
N MET A 66 -13.59 10.81 -8.72
CA MET A 66 -14.30 11.97 -8.19
C MET A 66 -14.05 13.22 -9.03
N HIS A 67 -12.79 13.51 -9.39
CA HIS A 67 -12.48 14.70 -10.19
C HIS A 67 -12.94 14.55 -11.65
N LEU A 68 -12.85 13.36 -12.25
CA LEU A 68 -13.39 13.12 -13.60
C LEU A 68 -14.90 13.33 -13.64
N LEU A 69 -15.64 12.83 -12.64
CA LEU A 69 -17.08 13.04 -12.52
C LEU A 69 -17.44 14.51 -12.33
N LYS A 70 -16.74 15.22 -11.43
CA LYS A 70 -16.91 16.68 -11.26
C LYS A 70 -16.62 17.41 -12.57
N TYR A 71 -15.56 17.04 -13.27
CA TYR A 71 -15.18 17.64 -14.54
C TYR A 71 -16.27 17.43 -15.62
N GLN A 72 -16.85 16.24 -15.69
CA GLN A 72 -17.90 15.89 -16.64
C GLN A 72 -19.22 16.63 -16.38
N PHE A 73 -19.65 16.74 -15.12
CA PHE A 73 -20.99 17.24 -14.78
C PHE A 73 -21.02 18.67 -14.23
N GLN A 74 -19.87 19.27 -13.92
CA GLN A 74 -19.76 20.63 -13.37
C GLN A 74 -18.83 21.49 -14.24
N SER A 75 -19.10 21.55 -15.55
CA SER A 75 -18.27 22.27 -16.53
C SER A 75 -18.02 23.74 -16.16
N ALA A 76 -19.00 24.42 -15.55
CA ALA A 76 -18.88 25.80 -15.10
C ALA A 76 -17.90 26.01 -13.92
N LYS A 77 -17.43 24.93 -13.27
CA LYS A 77 -16.50 24.99 -12.12
C LYS A 77 -15.12 24.38 -12.44
N GLN A 78 -14.84 24.11 -13.71
CA GLN A 78 -13.56 23.55 -14.11
C GLN A 78 -12.43 24.56 -13.86
N THR A 79 -11.43 24.13 -13.09
CA THR A 79 -10.23 24.92 -12.79
C THR A 79 -8.98 24.16 -13.22
N ASN A 80 -7.87 24.90 -13.40
CA ASN A 80 -6.56 24.29 -13.64
C ASN A 80 -6.13 23.35 -12.51
N SER A 81 -6.55 23.63 -11.27
CA SER A 81 -6.27 22.75 -10.14
C SER A 81 -6.94 21.38 -10.27
N TRP A 82 -8.15 21.29 -10.83
CA TRP A 82 -8.81 20.00 -11.06
C TRP A 82 -8.09 19.19 -12.13
N LEU A 83 -7.67 19.84 -13.23
CA LEU A 83 -6.90 19.19 -14.29
C LEU A 83 -5.56 18.66 -13.76
N TYR A 84 -4.88 19.45 -12.92
CA TYR A 84 -3.66 19.03 -12.25
C TYR A 84 -3.91 17.78 -11.39
N THR A 85 -4.92 17.78 -10.53
CA THR A 85 -5.27 16.63 -9.69
C THR A 85 -5.61 15.39 -10.52
N ILE A 86 -6.34 15.53 -11.64
CA ILE A 86 -6.60 14.42 -12.58
C ILE A 86 -5.31 13.86 -13.14
N SER A 87 -4.41 14.73 -13.62
CA SER A 87 -3.13 14.33 -14.20
C SER A 87 -2.25 13.62 -13.17
N GLU A 88 -2.14 14.19 -11.97
CA GLU A 88 -1.33 13.66 -10.87
C GLU A 88 -1.78 12.26 -10.45
N HIS A 89 -3.06 12.06 -10.16
CA HIS A 89 -3.55 10.76 -9.72
C HIS A 89 -3.55 9.72 -10.84
N ARG A 90 -3.72 10.13 -12.10
CA ARG A 90 -3.52 9.24 -13.24
C ARG A 90 -2.07 8.75 -13.29
N GLN A 91 -1.09 9.65 -13.16
CA GLN A 91 0.32 9.28 -13.18
C GLN A 91 0.65 8.32 -12.03
N ARG A 92 0.22 8.63 -10.80
CA ARG A 92 0.45 7.76 -9.63
C ARG A 92 -0.14 6.35 -9.80
N ILE A 93 -1.30 6.23 -10.46
CA ILE A 93 -1.88 4.92 -10.79
C ILE A 93 -1.02 4.20 -11.81
N THR A 94 -0.59 4.89 -12.88
CA THR A 94 0.31 4.31 -13.89
C THR A 94 1.61 3.81 -13.26
N ASP A 95 2.30 4.64 -12.48
CA ASP A 95 3.57 4.29 -11.82
C ASP A 95 3.43 3.06 -10.91
N ALA A 96 2.31 2.98 -10.17
CA ALA A 96 2.02 1.84 -9.31
C ALA A 96 1.79 0.54 -10.10
N LEU A 97 1.15 0.61 -11.27
CA LEU A 97 0.90 -0.55 -12.13
C LEU A 97 2.12 -0.95 -12.96
N GLU A 98 3.05 -0.02 -13.21
CA GLU A 98 4.34 -0.31 -13.81
C GLU A 98 5.27 -1.02 -12.82
N THR A 99 5.32 -0.52 -11.59
CA THR A 99 6.12 -1.13 -10.51
C THR A 99 5.56 -2.48 -10.07
N SER A 100 4.23 -2.58 -9.96
CA SER A 100 3.53 -3.76 -9.46
C SER A 100 2.38 -4.19 -10.40
N PRO A 101 2.69 -4.83 -11.55
CA PRO A 101 1.68 -5.20 -12.56
C PRO A 101 0.55 -6.11 -12.04
N SER A 102 0.80 -6.89 -10.99
CA SER A 102 -0.20 -7.73 -10.32
C SER A 102 -1.34 -6.93 -9.70
N LEU A 103 -1.15 -5.63 -9.43
CA LEU A 103 -2.20 -4.75 -8.90
C LEU A 103 -3.31 -4.43 -9.92
N LYS A 104 -3.14 -4.76 -11.21
CA LYS A 104 -4.19 -4.59 -12.24
C LYS A 104 -5.47 -5.34 -11.89
N ASN A 105 -5.35 -6.56 -11.33
CA ASN A 105 -6.52 -7.35 -10.92
C ASN A 105 -7.29 -6.64 -9.80
N PHE A 106 -6.56 -6.20 -8.76
CA PHE A 106 -7.15 -5.46 -7.65
C PHE A 106 -7.77 -4.14 -8.09
N LEU A 107 -7.16 -3.43 -9.05
CA LEU A 107 -7.74 -2.21 -9.64
C LEU A 107 -9.12 -2.48 -10.25
N GLY A 108 -9.26 -3.59 -10.99
CA GLY A 108 -10.54 -4.02 -11.55
C GLY A 108 -11.58 -4.34 -10.48
N GLU A 109 -11.19 -5.05 -9.42
CA GLU A 109 -12.06 -5.40 -8.29
C GLU A 109 -12.64 -4.17 -7.56
N VAL A 110 -11.84 -3.11 -7.41
CA VAL A 110 -12.26 -1.91 -6.66
C VAL A 110 -12.87 -0.81 -7.54
N LEU A 111 -12.82 -0.94 -8.86
CA LEU A 111 -13.22 0.11 -9.80
C LEU A 111 -14.65 0.59 -9.55
N GLU A 112 -15.61 -0.33 -9.54
CA GLU A 112 -17.03 -0.01 -9.38
C GLU A 112 -17.29 0.67 -8.02
N ASN A 113 -16.72 0.12 -6.95
CA ASN A 113 -16.85 0.69 -5.60
C ASN A 113 -16.27 2.11 -5.52
N CYS A 114 -15.13 2.36 -6.18
CA CYS A 114 -14.52 3.69 -6.23
C CYS A 114 -15.34 4.66 -7.08
N TYR A 115 -15.91 4.19 -8.19
CA TYR A 115 -16.78 4.98 -9.06
C TYR A 115 -18.06 5.43 -8.34
N GLN A 116 -18.75 4.51 -7.67
CA GLN A 116 -19.95 4.83 -6.89
C GLN A 116 -19.62 5.77 -5.71
N GLY A 117 -18.45 5.59 -5.08
CA GLY A 117 -17.98 6.50 -4.03
C GLY A 117 -17.74 7.92 -4.53
N GLY A 118 -17.26 8.10 -5.75
CA GLY A 118 -16.98 9.42 -6.34
C GLY A 118 -18.22 10.19 -6.83
N LYS A 119 -19.39 9.55 -6.88
CA LYS A 119 -20.67 10.20 -7.21
C LYS A 119 -21.33 10.91 -6.02
N ARG A 120 -20.90 10.60 -4.79
CA ARG A 120 -21.41 11.22 -3.55
C ARG A 120 -20.79 12.59 -3.35
#